data_AF-A0A4Q3VBK4-F1
#
_entry.id   AF-A0A4Q3VBK4-F1
#
_cell.length_a   1.000
_cell.length_b   1.000
_cell.length_c   1.000
_cell.angle_alpha   90.00
_cell.angle_beta   90.00
_cell.angle_gamma   90.00
#
_symmetry.space_group_name_H-M   'P 1'
#
loop_
_entity.id
_entity.type
_entity.pdbx_description
1 polymer ?
#
loop_
_entity_poly.entity_id
_entity_poly.type
_entity_poly.pdbx_seq_one_letter_code
_entity_poly.pdbx_strand_id
1 'polypeptide(L)'
;MKLFSLALASVLAASAAAQLNSDYTPTGPFALKDGDRVVFYGDSITEQRLYSAFTEAFVLTRFPKLKVSFVHSGVGGDRVTGGWMGDIATRLTKDVVAYKPTVVTIMLGMNDASYRPFDQGLFDTYRTGYESIVGNLKSRLPGVRFTLIRPSPYDDVTRPLSFDGGYNAVLLRYSDAVSAIAAKNGATVADLNAPVVQMLEKANATNPENAQKIIPDRVHPGAQGHLIMAEGLLKAWNAPSIVSAVSVDAASSKVTGQTNTQTSGLASDGKGGFTWTQKDAALPFPIDLDDPVTRLTMDSSDFFSALNRQMLTVTGLPVDKTYALKMESLTPMKFAGVGPAPTFTGAQLAAGVNLAPLKTPMWSQAREVFRIMNQHLELHQLRWRNIDFSFQNEAAGTKERDALIRSFDAYEKKQFEAAQATAQPVAYRYTLTAQP
;
A
#
# COMPACT_ATOMS: atom_id res chain seq x y z
N MET A 1 -47.57 -49.33 -34.12
CA MET A 1 -46.23 -49.18 -33.50
C MET A 1 -45.98 -47.68 -33.36
N LYS A 2 -46.11 -47.03 -32.19
CA LYS A 2 -45.16 -47.04 -31.04
C LYS A 2 -43.71 -46.91 -31.56
N LEU A 3 -42.87 -45.92 -31.28
CA LEU A 3 -42.66 -45.09 -30.08
C LEU A 3 -41.83 -43.83 -30.42
N PHE A 4 -42.06 -42.77 -29.63
CA PHE A 4 -41.13 -41.78 -29.05
C PHE A 4 -39.71 -41.56 -29.62
N SER A 5 -39.36 -40.30 -29.86
CA SER A 5 -38.00 -39.72 -29.68
C SER A 5 -38.17 -38.22 -29.38
N LEU A 6 -38.46 -37.87 -28.12
CA LEU A 6 -37.54 -37.34 -27.11
C LEU A 6 -36.68 -36.15 -27.58
N ALA A 7 -37.06 -34.98 -27.06
CA ALA A 7 -36.24 -33.78 -27.03
C ALA A 7 -34.94 -34.04 -26.27
N LEU A 8 -33.80 -33.68 -26.85
CA LEU A 8 -32.54 -33.57 -26.15
C LEU A 8 -32.20 -32.08 -26.00
N ALA A 9 -32.67 -31.50 -24.90
CA ALA A 9 -32.12 -30.27 -24.35
C ALA A 9 -30.72 -30.59 -23.81
N SER A 10 -29.69 -30.05 -24.47
CA SER A 10 -28.32 -30.13 -23.98
C SER A 10 -28.15 -29.21 -22.78
N VAL A 11 -28.21 -29.82 -21.60
CA VAL A 11 -27.63 -29.33 -20.36
C VAL A 11 -26.11 -29.29 -20.53
N LEU A 12 -25.53 -28.08 -20.51
CA LEU A 12 -24.16 -27.86 -20.10
C LEU A 12 -24.19 -26.76 -19.05
N ALA A 13 -24.46 -27.20 -17.83
CA ALA A 13 -24.30 -26.41 -16.62
C ALA A 13 -22.82 -26.41 -16.21
N ALA A 14 -22.35 -25.20 -15.88
CA ALA A 14 -21.40 -24.90 -14.81
C ALA A 14 -20.02 -25.60 -14.80
N SER A 15 -19.00 -24.83 -15.19
CA SER A 15 -17.75 -24.74 -14.43
C SER A 15 -17.01 -23.44 -14.74
N ALA A 16 -17.57 -22.32 -14.31
CA ALA A 16 -16.88 -21.02 -14.25
C ALA A 16 -17.39 -20.23 -13.03
N ALA A 17 -17.33 -20.86 -11.85
CA ALA A 17 -17.58 -20.21 -10.58
C ALA A 17 -16.80 -20.97 -9.50
N ALA A 18 -15.56 -20.55 -9.28
CA ALA A 18 -14.78 -20.69 -8.04
C ALA A 18 -13.27 -20.53 -8.34
N GLN A 19 -12.85 -19.35 -8.82
CA GLN A 19 -11.59 -18.82 -8.29
C GLN A 19 -11.98 -18.07 -7.03
N LEU A 20 -12.11 -18.86 -5.95
CA LEU A 20 -12.18 -18.35 -4.59
C LEU A 20 -10.99 -17.40 -4.42
N ASN A 21 -11.25 -16.19 -3.93
CA ASN A 21 -10.23 -15.29 -3.41
C ASN A 21 -9.38 -16.11 -2.44
N SER A 22 -8.19 -16.56 -2.87
CA SER A 22 -7.24 -17.16 -1.95
C SER A 22 -6.76 -16.01 -1.06
N ASP A 23 -7.14 -16.04 0.22
CA ASP A 23 -6.68 -15.05 1.18
C ASP A 23 -5.16 -14.94 1.10
N TYR A 24 -4.66 -13.74 0.79
CA TYR A 24 -3.23 -13.50 0.72
C TYR A 24 -2.58 -13.91 2.04
N THR A 25 -1.62 -14.82 1.93
CA THR A 25 -0.82 -15.31 3.06
C THR A 25 0.64 -15.07 2.73
N PRO A 26 1.37 -14.28 3.55
CA PRO A 26 2.80 -14.09 3.37
C PRO A 26 3.53 -15.44 3.32
N THR A 27 4.41 -15.62 2.34
CA THR A 27 5.13 -16.89 2.14
C THR A 27 6.45 -16.96 2.91
N GLY A 28 6.82 -15.86 3.57
CA GLY A 28 8.05 -15.72 4.33
C GLY A 28 8.05 -14.47 5.21
N PRO A 29 9.19 -14.13 5.85
CA PRO A 29 9.31 -12.92 6.64
C PRO A 29 9.17 -11.67 5.75
N PHE A 30 8.76 -10.57 6.38
CA PHE A 30 8.74 -9.27 5.73
C PHE A 30 10.12 -8.92 5.18
N ALA A 31 10.17 -8.37 3.96
CA ALA A 31 11.41 -8.21 3.22
C ALA A 31 12.34 -7.12 3.81
N LEU A 32 11.78 -6.04 4.37
CA LEU A 32 12.58 -4.96 4.94
C LEU A 32 13.10 -5.33 6.33
N LYS A 33 14.28 -4.81 6.64
CA LYS A 33 15.09 -5.09 7.82
C LYS A 33 15.42 -3.80 8.54
N ASP A 34 15.77 -3.92 9.82
CA ASP A 34 16.20 -2.76 10.61
C ASP A 34 17.45 -2.13 9.99
N GLY A 35 17.45 -0.80 9.87
CA GLY A 35 18.50 -0.02 9.24
C GLY A 35 18.43 0.06 7.71
N ASP A 36 17.38 -0.51 7.07
CA ASP A 36 17.23 -0.39 5.62
C ASP A 36 17.04 1.07 5.17
N ARG A 37 17.65 1.38 4.02
CA ARG A 37 17.48 2.64 3.29
C ARG A 37 16.87 2.32 1.94
N VAL A 38 15.60 2.67 1.77
CA VAL A 38 14.79 2.36 0.58
C VAL A 38 14.76 3.58 -0.35
N VAL A 39 15.12 3.39 -1.61
CA VAL A 39 14.89 4.39 -2.66
C VAL A 39 13.81 3.89 -3.61
N PHE A 40 12.76 4.67 -3.81
CA PHE A 40 11.78 4.49 -4.89
C PHE A 40 12.23 5.27 -6.12
N TYR A 41 12.70 4.58 -7.15
CA TYR A 41 13.14 5.20 -8.41
C TYR A 41 12.12 4.96 -9.51
N GLY A 42 11.76 6.01 -10.26
CA GLY A 42 10.81 5.88 -11.35
C GLY A 42 10.44 7.20 -12.01
N ASP A 43 9.34 7.18 -12.75
CA ASP A 43 8.85 8.29 -13.57
C ASP A 43 7.82 9.18 -12.83
N SER A 44 6.90 9.82 -13.58
CA SER A 44 5.84 10.68 -13.04
C SER A 44 4.94 9.97 -12.04
N ILE A 45 4.71 8.67 -12.20
CA ILE A 45 3.84 7.91 -11.29
C ILE A 45 4.52 7.73 -9.93
N THR A 46 5.85 7.62 -9.91
CA THR A 46 6.64 7.65 -8.67
C THR A 46 6.75 9.07 -8.12
N GLU A 47 6.85 10.08 -8.99
CA GLU A 47 6.90 11.50 -8.60
C GLU A 47 5.64 11.97 -7.87
N GLN A 48 4.47 11.36 -8.15
CA GLN A 48 3.23 11.60 -7.40
C GLN A 48 3.36 11.29 -5.90
N ARG A 49 4.32 10.44 -5.52
CA ARG A 49 4.59 10.04 -4.13
C ARG A 49 3.39 9.46 -3.40
N LEU A 50 2.51 8.73 -4.10
CA LEU A 50 1.33 8.13 -3.50
C LEU A 50 1.59 6.67 -3.09
N TYR A 51 1.78 5.72 -4.02
CA TYR A 51 2.02 4.30 -3.67
C TYR A 51 3.24 4.13 -2.76
N SER A 52 4.28 4.92 -3.00
CA SER A 52 5.50 4.90 -2.23
C SER A 52 5.28 5.46 -0.81
N ALA A 53 4.50 6.53 -0.65
CA ALA A 53 4.20 7.10 0.67
C ALA A 53 3.21 6.22 1.45
N PHE A 54 2.26 5.58 0.76
CA PHE A 54 1.41 4.56 1.39
C PHE A 54 2.22 3.35 1.85
N THR A 55 3.24 2.94 1.08
CA THR A 55 4.17 1.87 1.49
C THR A 55 4.97 2.28 2.72
N GLU A 56 5.53 3.49 2.77
CA GLU A 56 6.21 4.02 3.95
C GLU A 56 5.27 4.11 5.17
N ALA A 57 4.08 4.67 4.98
CA ALA A 57 3.07 4.77 6.03
C ALA A 57 2.70 3.40 6.60
N PHE A 58 2.57 2.39 5.73
CA PHE A 58 2.33 1.02 6.14
C PHE A 58 3.48 0.50 6.99
N VAL A 59 4.73 0.72 6.58
CA VAL A 59 5.89 0.27 7.37
C VAL A 59 5.93 0.94 8.73
N LEU A 60 5.74 2.26 8.80
CA LEU A 60 5.72 3.02 10.06
C LEU A 60 4.61 2.53 10.99
N THR A 61 3.40 2.31 10.48
CA THR A 61 2.24 1.91 11.30
C THR A 61 2.25 0.42 11.65
N ARG A 62 2.70 -0.46 10.74
CA ARG A 62 2.71 -1.91 10.94
C ARG A 62 3.93 -2.41 11.69
N PHE A 63 5.06 -1.73 11.53
CA PHE A 63 6.34 -2.08 12.16
C PHE A 63 6.94 -0.87 12.88
N PRO A 64 6.27 -0.32 13.91
CA PRO A 64 6.69 0.93 14.55
C PRO A 64 8.07 0.88 15.22
N LYS A 65 8.65 -0.32 15.40
CA LYS A 65 10.01 -0.51 15.94
C LYS A 65 11.09 -0.64 14.87
N LEU A 66 10.71 -0.82 13.60
CA LEU A 66 11.63 -1.04 12.49
C LEU A 66 12.16 0.31 11.99
N LYS A 67 13.48 0.49 12.05
CA LYS A 67 14.13 1.74 11.63
C LYS A 67 14.48 1.65 10.15
N VAL A 68 13.55 2.01 9.29
CA VAL A 68 13.75 2.13 7.85
C VAL A 68 13.69 3.61 7.45
N SER A 69 14.50 4.06 6.50
CA SER A 69 14.34 5.38 5.88
C SER A 69 13.95 5.25 4.41
N PHE A 70 13.19 6.20 3.90
CA PHE A 70 12.65 6.18 2.54
C PHE A 70 13.07 7.44 1.78
N VAL A 71 13.32 7.29 0.49
CA VAL A 71 13.61 8.38 -0.44
C VAL A 71 12.80 8.14 -1.72
N HIS A 72 12.19 9.20 -2.25
CA HIS A 72 11.23 9.14 -3.34
C HIS A 72 11.76 9.86 -4.57
N SER A 73 12.51 9.14 -5.39
CA SER A 73 13.29 9.65 -6.51
C SER A 73 12.55 9.49 -7.84
N GLY A 74 11.30 9.95 -7.90
CA GLY A 74 10.46 9.95 -9.10
C GLY A 74 10.61 11.25 -9.91
N VAL A 75 10.70 11.16 -11.24
CA VAL A 75 10.71 12.34 -12.12
C VAL A 75 9.85 12.15 -13.36
N GLY A 76 8.95 13.10 -13.58
CA GLY A 76 8.02 13.07 -14.68
C GLY A 76 8.68 12.99 -16.03
N GLY A 77 8.21 12.04 -16.84
CA GLY A 77 8.72 11.77 -18.18
C GLY A 77 10.02 10.96 -18.23
N ASP A 78 10.62 10.58 -17.09
CA ASP A 78 11.81 9.72 -17.10
C ASP A 78 11.49 8.39 -17.84
N ARG A 79 12.49 7.96 -18.60
CA ARG A 79 12.59 6.66 -19.27
C ARG A 79 13.84 5.95 -18.76
N VAL A 80 14.12 4.74 -19.25
CA VAL A 80 15.40 4.06 -18.96
C VAL A 80 16.64 4.84 -19.43
N THR A 81 16.46 5.84 -20.30
CA THR A 81 17.50 6.75 -20.79
C THR A 81 17.71 7.99 -19.91
N GLY A 82 16.90 8.17 -18.85
CA GLY A 82 16.79 9.42 -18.10
C GLY A 82 15.73 10.34 -18.72
N GLY A 83 15.82 11.63 -18.39
CA GLY A 83 14.82 12.62 -18.76
C GLY A 83 15.35 14.05 -18.63
N TRP A 84 14.46 15.00 -18.39
CA TRP A 84 14.81 16.42 -18.36
C TRP A 84 15.64 16.82 -17.12
N MET A 85 15.66 16.00 -16.06
CA MET A 85 16.57 16.17 -14.92
C MET A 85 17.98 15.58 -15.14
N GLY A 86 18.25 15.03 -16.33
CA GLY A 86 19.55 14.50 -16.72
C GLY A 86 19.45 13.13 -17.39
N ASP A 87 20.54 12.75 -18.03
CA ASP A 87 20.70 11.39 -18.57
C ASP A 87 20.69 10.34 -17.44
N ILE A 88 20.51 9.07 -17.80
CA ILE A 88 20.41 8.01 -16.80
C ILE A 88 21.63 7.94 -15.86
N ALA A 89 22.84 8.22 -16.34
CA ALA A 89 24.04 8.22 -15.50
C ALA A 89 23.99 9.31 -14.41
N THR A 90 23.54 10.51 -14.78
CA THR A 90 23.32 11.62 -13.84
C THR A 90 22.23 11.25 -12.84
N ARG A 91 21.10 10.72 -13.33
CA ARG A 91 19.94 10.36 -12.50
C ARG A 91 20.30 9.30 -11.46
N LEU A 92 20.94 8.20 -11.86
CA LEU A 92 21.36 7.15 -10.92
C LEU A 92 22.38 7.68 -9.90
N THR A 93 23.27 8.58 -10.30
CA THR A 93 24.29 9.14 -9.40
C THR A 93 23.67 10.03 -8.33
N LYS A 94 22.87 11.02 -8.75
CA LYS A 94 22.29 12.02 -7.85
C LYS A 94 21.13 11.47 -7.04
N ASP A 95 20.30 10.63 -7.64
CA ASP A 95 18.97 10.34 -7.11
C ASP A 95 18.83 8.93 -6.53
N VAL A 96 19.87 8.09 -6.69
CA VAL A 96 19.91 6.75 -6.10
C VAL A 96 21.18 6.54 -5.31
N VAL A 97 22.35 6.61 -5.96
CA VAL A 97 23.64 6.26 -5.35
C VAL A 97 24.01 7.22 -4.21
N ALA A 98 23.69 8.52 -4.33
CA ALA A 98 23.95 9.50 -3.28
C ALA A 98 23.32 9.12 -1.91
N TYR A 99 22.18 8.44 -1.94
CA TYR A 99 21.46 8.01 -0.73
C TYR A 99 21.97 6.68 -0.15
N LYS A 100 22.93 6.03 -0.82
CA LYS A 100 23.53 4.75 -0.41
C LYS A 100 22.48 3.69 -0.03
N PRO A 101 21.44 3.45 -0.84
CA PRO A 101 20.34 2.58 -0.46
C PRO A 101 20.79 1.14 -0.23
N THR A 102 20.09 0.46 0.68
CA THR A 102 20.19 -1.01 0.83
C THR A 102 19.09 -1.72 0.04
N VAL A 103 18.02 -1.00 -0.30
CA VAL A 103 16.91 -1.48 -1.15
C VAL A 103 16.58 -0.42 -2.19
N VAL A 104 16.48 -0.82 -3.46
CA VAL A 104 16.02 0.05 -4.55
C VAL A 104 14.82 -0.58 -5.21
N THR A 105 13.75 0.19 -5.34
CA THR A 105 12.62 -0.16 -6.21
C THR A 105 12.71 0.60 -7.52
N ILE A 106 12.36 -0.03 -8.63
CA ILE A 106 12.45 0.58 -9.96
C ILE A 106 11.13 0.36 -10.70
N MET A 107 10.40 1.45 -10.96
CA MET A 107 9.19 1.43 -11.80
C MET A 107 9.36 2.40 -12.97
N LEU A 108 9.56 1.83 -14.16
CA LEU A 108 9.67 2.53 -15.45
C LEU A 108 8.97 1.68 -16.52
N GLY A 109 8.58 2.28 -17.64
CA GLY A 109 7.95 1.60 -18.77
C GLY A 109 6.77 2.37 -19.35
N MET A 110 6.07 3.16 -18.54
CA MET A 110 4.91 3.95 -18.99
C MET A 110 5.28 4.93 -20.11
N ASN A 111 6.42 5.61 -19.99
CA ASN A 111 6.90 6.56 -20.99
C ASN A 111 7.74 5.90 -22.10
N ASP A 112 8.34 4.75 -21.83
CA ASP A 112 9.30 4.08 -22.70
C ASP A 112 8.63 3.49 -23.95
N ALA A 113 7.40 3.00 -23.82
CA ALA A 113 6.61 2.51 -24.95
C ALA A 113 5.92 3.63 -25.76
N SER A 114 6.09 4.90 -25.36
CA SER A 114 5.64 6.10 -26.10
C SER A 114 4.17 6.12 -26.51
N TYR A 115 3.28 5.50 -25.72
CA TYR A 115 1.82 5.53 -25.90
C TYR A 115 1.34 5.07 -27.28
N ARG A 116 2.07 4.15 -27.92
CA ARG A 116 1.81 3.66 -29.29
C ARG A 116 1.75 2.12 -29.35
N PRO A 117 1.28 1.52 -30.46
CA PRO A 117 1.36 0.09 -30.67
C PRO A 117 2.79 -0.45 -30.48
N PHE A 118 2.92 -1.73 -30.15
CA PHE A 118 4.21 -2.35 -29.85
C PHE A 118 5.24 -2.08 -30.95
N ASP A 119 6.41 -1.60 -30.52
CA ASP A 119 7.54 -1.28 -31.37
C ASP A 119 8.78 -1.98 -30.83
N GLN A 120 9.40 -2.82 -31.66
CA GLN A 120 10.54 -3.62 -31.25
C GLN A 120 11.76 -2.76 -30.86
N GLY A 121 12.01 -1.65 -31.55
CA GLY A 121 13.15 -0.77 -31.26
C GLY A 121 13.01 -0.04 -29.93
N LEU A 122 11.81 0.44 -29.60
CA LEU A 122 11.52 1.00 -28.27
C LEU A 122 11.64 -0.06 -27.17
N PHE A 123 11.15 -1.27 -27.43
CA PHE A 123 11.24 -2.38 -26.48
C PHE A 123 12.70 -2.80 -26.22
N ASP A 124 13.53 -2.88 -27.26
CA ASP A 124 14.94 -3.19 -27.13
C ASP A 124 15.70 -2.09 -26.38
N THR A 125 15.38 -0.83 -26.64
CA THR A 125 15.91 0.32 -25.87
C THR A 125 15.55 0.20 -24.40
N TYR A 126 14.28 -0.08 -24.10
CA TYR A 126 13.80 -0.30 -22.73
C TYR A 126 14.54 -1.44 -22.04
N ARG A 127 14.56 -2.63 -22.64
CA ARG A 127 15.16 -3.84 -22.06
C ARG A 127 16.64 -3.63 -21.77
N THR A 128 17.40 -3.10 -22.72
CA THR A 128 18.85 -2.87 -22.57
C THR A 128 19.15 -1.75 -21.58
N GLY A 129 18.39 -0.65 -21.62
CA GLY A 129 18.52 0.44 -20.65
C GLY A 129 18.20 -0.01 -19.23
N TYR A 130 17.16 -0.81 -19.03
CA TYR A 130 16.80 -1.35 -17.73
C TYR A 130 17.88 -2.33 -17.19
N GLU A 131 18.40 -3.22 -18.05
CA GLU A 131 19.56 -4.07 -17.69
C GLU A 131 20.78 -3.22 -17.27
N SER A 132 21.05 -2.14 -18.00
CA SER A 132 22.14 -1.20 -17.70
C SER A 132 21.96 -0.51 -16.35
N ILE A 133 20.74 -0.06 -16.03
CA ILE A 133 20.41 0.54 -14.72
C ILE A 133 20.72 -0.43 -13.59
N VAL A 134 20.21 -1.66 -13.66
CA VAL A 134 20.43 -2.69 -12.64
C VAL A 134 21.92 -3.01 -12.50
N GLY A 135 22.64 -3.16 -13.63
CA GLY A 135 24.08 -3.40 -13.64
C GLY A 135 24.89 -2.26 -13.00
N ASN A 136 24.57 -1.01 -13.32
CA ASN A 136 25.25 0.17 -12.78
C ASN A 136 25.02 0.31 -11.26
N LEU A 137 23.79 0.10 -10.80
CA LEU A 137 23.48 0.16 -9.37
C LEU A 137 24.14 -0.99 -8.61
N LYS A 138 24.15 -2.21 -9.15
CA LYS A 138 24.86 -3.35 -8.53
C LYS A 138 26.35 -3.10 -8.36
N SER A 139 27.02 -2.52 -9.36
CA SER A 139 28.46 -2.26 -9.30
C SER A 139 28.82 -1.15 -8.31
N ARG A 140 27.94 -0.15 -8.16
CA ARG A 140 28.18 1.02 -7.29
C ARG A 140 27.66 0.84 -5.87
N LEU A 141 26.73 -0.09 -5.65
CA LEU A 141 26.10 -0.37 -4.36
C LEU A 141 26.18 -1.88 -4.04
N PRO A 142 27.36 -2.38 -3.63
CA PRO A 142 27.51 -3.79 -3.27
C PRO A 142 26.51 -4.22 -2.18
N GLY A 143 25.79 -5.32 -2.42
CA GLY A 143 24.80 -5.85 -1.48
C GLY A 143 23.42 -5.20 -1.53
N VAL A 144 23.18 -4.23 -2.42
CA VAL A 144 21.84 -3.66 -2.62
C VAL A 144 20.85 -4.73 -3.08
N ARG A 145 19.64 -4.68 -2.53
CA ARG A 145 18.53 -5.55 -2.93
C ARG A 145 17.59 -4.79 -3.85
N PHE A 146 17.12 -5.45 -4.91
CA PHE A 146 16.22 -4.83 -5.87
C PHE A 146 14.79 -5.37 -5.72
N THR A 147 13.83 -4.48 -5.86
CA THR A 147 12.45 -4.83 -6.22
C THR A 147 12.13 -4.19 -7.56
N LEU A 148 12.08 -4.99 -8.60
CA LEU A 148 11.77 -4.52 -9.94
C LEU A 148 10.25 -4.59 -10.14
N ILE A 149 9.67 -3.46 -10.53
CA ILE A 149 8.23 -3.27 -10.51
C ILE A 149 7.70 -3.34 -11.94
N ARG A 150 6.77 -4.27 -12.20
CA ARG A 150 5.97 -4.28 -13.44
C ARG A 150 5.12 -3.00 -13.44
N PRO A 151 5.24 -2.12 -14.45
CA PRO A 151 4.62 -0.80 -14.44
C PRO A 151 3.09 -0.86 -14.28
N SER A 152 2.54 0.12 -13.56
CA SER A 152 1.08 0.29 -13.41
C SER A 152 0.37 0.40 -14.76
N PRO A 153 -0.94 0.11 -14.82
CA PRO A 153 -1.60 -0.02 -16.10
C PRO A 153 -1.88 1.33 -16.74
N TYR A 154 -1.97 1.31 -18.07
CA TYR A 154 -2.76 2.30 -18.78
C TYR A 154 -4.23 1.87 -18.72
N ASP A 155 -5.13 2.80 -18.41
CA ASP A 155 -6.55 2.49 -18.27
C ASP A 155 -7.25 2.29 -19.62
N ASP A 156 -7.18 1.05 -20.09
CA ASP A 156 -7.93 0.50 -21.22
C ASP A 156 -9.22 -0.22 -20.76
N VAL A 157 -9.55 -0.19 -19.46
CA VAL A 157 -10.69 -0.91 -18.88
C VAL A 157 -11.93 -0.02 -18.84
N THR A 158 -11.78 1.21 -18.36
CA THR A 158 -12.93 2.09 -18.08
C THR A 158 -13.35 2.93 -19.29
N ARG A 159 -12.59 2.84 -20.39
CA ARG A 159 -12.75 3.66 -21.60
C ARG A 159 -12.37 2.89 -22.87
N PRO A 160 -12.84 3.31 -24.07
CA PRO A 160 -12.44 2.69 -25.33
C PRO A 160 -10.93 2.74 -25.56
N LEU A 161 -10.39 1.67 -26.18
CA LEU A 161 -8.98 1.55 -26.52
C LEU A 161 -8.52 2.72 -27.41
N SER A 162 -7.29 3.18 -27.18
CA SER A 162 -6.67 4.22 -28.00
C SER A 162 -6.23 3.72 -29.39
N PHE A 163 -5.97 2.41 -29.50
CA PHE A 163 -5.64 1.69 -30.74
C PHE A 163 -5.92 0.20 -30.56
N ASP A 164 -5.86 -0.59 -31.66
CA ASP A 164 -6.12 -2.03 -31.62
C ASP A 164 -5.19 -2.77 -30.65
N GLY A 165 -5.77 -3.53 -29.73
CA GLY A 165 -5.06 -4.22 -28.64
C GLY A 165 -4.77 -3.38 -27.39
N GLY A 166 -4.88 -2.05 -27.45
CA GLY A 166 -4.69 -1.15 -26.30
C GLY A 166 -3.23 -0.97 -25.86
N TYR A 167 -2.97 0.10 -25.10
CA TYR A 167 -1.63 0.40 -24.61
C TYR A 167 -1.23 -0.47 -23.42
N ASN A 168 -2.18 -0.91 -22.58
CA ASN A 168 -1.84 -1.77 -21.46
C ASN A 168 -1.28 -3.13 -21.92
N ALA A 169 -1.73 -3.66 -23.05
CA ALA A 169 -1.15 -4.88 -23.63
C ALA A 169 0.33 -4.69 -24.03
N VAL A 170 0.73 -3.48 -24.44
CA VAL A 170 2.14 -3.14 -24.67
C VAL A 170 2.90 -3.11 -23.36
N LEU A 171 2.34 -2.47 -22.31
CA LEU A 171 2.95 -2.43 -20.97
C LEU A 171 3.12 -3.81 -20.35
N LEU A 172 2.23 -4.77 -20.63
CA LEU A 172 2.40 -6.16 -20.18
C LEU A 172 3.65 -6.83 -20.80
N ARG A 173 3.98 -6.53 -22.06
CA ARG A 173 5.24 -7.01 -22.67
C ARG A 173 6.48 -6.43 -21.99
N TYR A 174 6.42 -5.15 -21.64
CA TYR A 174 7.48 -4.48 -20.88
C TYR A 174 7.59 -5.06 -19.46
N SER A 175 6.45 -5.38 -18.85
CA SER A 175 6.35 -6.04 -17.56
C SER A 175 7.00 -7.44 -17.57
N ASP A 176 6.85 -8.20 -18.65
CA ASP A 176 7.50 -9.51 -18.79
C ASP A 176 9.03 -9.39 -18.90
N ALA A 177 9.52 -8.35 -19.59
CA ALA A 177 10.95 -8.04 -19.62
C ALA A 177 11.49 -7.69 -18.22
N VAL A 178 10.75 -6.91 -17.43
CA VAL A 178 11.10 -6.61 -16.03
C VAL A 178 11.21 -7.90 -15.20
N SER A 179 10.23 -8.80 -15.32
CA SER A 179 10.26 -10.09 -14.62
C SER A 179 11.46 -10.95 -15.03
N ALA A 180 11.80 -11.00 -16.32
CA ALA A 180 12.98 -11.73 -16.81
C ALA A 180 14.29 -11.12 -16.28
N ILE A 181 14.41 -9.80 -16.28
CA ILE A 181 15.57 -9.09 -15.72
C ILE A 181 15.67 -9.35 -14.22
N ALA A 182 14.56 -9.35 -13.49
CA ALA A 182 14.55 -9.63 -12.07
C ALA A 182 15.05 -11.05 -11.75
N ALA A 183 14.54 -12.04 -12.47
CA ALA A 183 14.95 -13.44 -12.32
C ALA A 183 16.47 -13.61 -12.57
N LYS A 184 16.99 -13.04 -13.66
CA LYS A 184 18.44 -13.03 -13.98
C LYS A 184 19.28 -12.39 -12.88
N ASN A 185 18.71 -11.46 -12.13
CA ASN A 185 19.41 -10.65 -11.14
C ASN A 185 19.14 -11.06 -9.69
N GLY A 186 18.32 -12.08 -9.44
CA GLY A 186 17.90 -12.47 -8.09
C GLY A 186 17.11 -11.37 -7.37
N ALA A 187 16.40 -10.53 -8.11
CA ALA A 187 15.60 -9.43 -7.57
C ALA A 187 14.17 -9.89 -7.26
N THR A 188 13.54 -9.23 -6.28
CA THR A 188 12.11 -9.35 -6.05
C THR A 188 11.35 -8.72 -7.23
N VAL A 189 10.24 -9.33 -7.64
CA VAL A 189 9.29 -8.73 -8.59
C VAL A 189 8.05 -8.28 -7.84
N ALA A 190 7.63 -7.04 -8.06
CA ALA A 190 6.29 -6.58 -7.69
C ALA A 190 5.47 -6.32 -8.96
N ASP A 191 4.15 -6.53 -8.87
CA ASP A 191 3.22 -6.26 -9.96
C ASP A 191 2.22 -5.19 -9.57
N LEU A 192 2.31 -4.03 -10.21
CA LEU A 192 1.37 -2.92 -10.00
C LEU A 192 0.40 -2.76 -11.18
N ASN A 193 0.45 -3.66 -12.16
CA ASN A 193 -0.45 -3.69 -13.31
C ASN A 193 -1.69 -4.53 -12.99
N ALA A 194 -1.50 -5.84 -12.85
CA ALA A 194 -2.62 -6.79 -12.82
C ALA A 194 -3.60 -6.55 -11.67
N PRO A 195 -3.17 -6.27 -10.42
CA PRO A 195 -4.10 -5.98 -9.32
C PRO A 195 -4.94 -4.72 -9.57
N VAL A 196 -4.35 -3.69 -10.18
CA VAL A 196 -5.06 -2.44 -10.51
C VAL A 196 -6.09 -2.69 -11.62
N VAL A 197 -5.73 -3.44 -12.67
CA VAL A 197 -6.67 -3.83 -13.74
C VAL A 197 -7.85 -4.61 -13.17
N GLN A 198 -7.60 -5.64 -12.35
CA GLN A 198 -8.67 -6.46 -11.75
C GLN A 198 -9.62 -5.64 -10.87
N MET A 199 -9.07 -4.69 -10.10
CA MET A 199 -9.89 -3.76 -9.32
C MET A 199 -10.70 -2.83 -10.23
N LEU A 200 -10.11 -2.29 -11.30
CA LEU A 200 -10.81 -1.44 -12.27
C LEU A 200 -11.95 -2.17 -12.96
N GLU A 201 -11.78 -3.44 -13.33
CA GLU A 201 -12.84 -4.24 -13.96
C GLU A 201 -14.06 -4.38 -13.04
N LYS A 202 -13.84 -4.70 -11.75
CA LYS A 202 -14.89 -4.80 -10.73
C LYS A 202 -15.54 -3.45 -10.43
N ALA A 203 -14.72 -2.40 -10.29
CA ALA A 203 -15.18 -1.05 -10.03
C ALA A 203 -16.02 -0.53 -11.21
N ASN A 204 -15.57 -0.76 -12.45
CA ASN A 204 -16.26 -0.34 -13.67
C ASN A 204 -17.59 -1.09 -13.85
N ALA A 205 -17.64 -2.38 -13.54
CA ALA A 205 -18.89 -3.15 -13.55
C ALA A 205 -19.92 -2.62 -12.52
N THR A 206 -19.46 -2.02 -11.42
CA THR A 206 -20.30 -1.51 -10.34
C THR A 206 -20.71 -0.05 -10.55
N ASN A 207 -19.77 0.82 -10.90
CA ASN A 207 -19.98 2.24 -11.14
C ASN A 207 -18.92 2.78 -12.12
N PRO A 208 -19.22 2.81 -13.44
CA PRO A 208 -18.29 3.28 -14.46
C PRO A 208 -17.82 4.72 -14.26
N GLU A 209 -18.69 5.62 -13.81
CA GLU A 209 -18.38 7.03 -13.64
C GLU A 209 -17.29 7.24 -12.57
N ASN A 210 -17.42 6.55 -11.43
CA ASN A 210 -16.42 6.62 -10.37
C ASN A 210 -15.17 5.79 -10.68
N ALA A 211 -15.29 4.68 -11.41
CA ALA A 211 -14.14 3.91 -11.85
C ALA A 211 -13.18 4.74 -12.72
N GLN A 212 -13.71 5.55 -13.65
CA GLN A 212 -12.91 6.47 -14.46
C GLN A 212 -12.12 7.51 -13.66
N LYS A 213 -12.57 7.85 -12.44
CA LYS A 213 -11.89 8.80 -11.54
C LYS A 213 -10.69 8.17 -10.83
N ILE A 214 -10.54 6.85 -10.85
CA ILE A 214 -9.41 6.15 -10.23
C ILE A 214 -8.12 6.38 -11.03
N ILE A 215 -8.21 6.42 -12.37
CA ILE A 215 -7.11 6.82 -13.26
C ILE A 215 -7.63 7.89 -14.25
N PRO A 216 -7.70 9.17 -13.83
CA PRO A 216 -8.42 10.22 -14.56
C PRO A 216 -7.94 10.44 -16.00
N ASP A 217 -6.64 10.34 -16.25
CA ASP A 217 -6.03 10.57 -17.57
C ASP A 217 -5.54 9.27 -18.23
N ARG A 218 -5.96 8.11 -17.68
CA ARG A 218 -5.53 6.76 -18.03
C ARG A 218 -4.07 6.42 -17.74
N VAL A 219 -3.25 7.35 -17.26
CA VAL A 219 -1.81 7.15 -17.01
C VAL A 219 -1.49 7.24 -15.52
N HIS A 220 -1.96 8.28 -14.85
CA HIS A 220 -1.62 8.64 -13.48
C HIS A 220 -2.78 8.28 -12.54
N PRO A 221 -2.66 7.22 -11.73
CA PRO A 221 -3.69 6.89 -10.77
C PRO A 221 -3.84 8.01 -9.72
N GLY A 222 -5.06 8.19 -9.23
CA GLY A 222 -5.33 8.94 -8.01
C GLY A 222 -4.92 8.14 -6.76
N ALA A 223 -5.12 8.71 -5.58
CA ALA A 223 -4.81 8.06 -4.31
C ALA A 223 -5.41 6.65 -4.21
N GLN A 224 -6.60 6.44 -4.74
CA GLN A 224 -7.33 5.18 -4.73
C GLN A 224 -6.60 4.08 -5.50
N GLY A 225 -6.16 4.35 -6.74
CA GLY A 225 -5.37 3.38 -7.52
C GLY A 225 -4.01 3.13 -6.89
N HIS A 226 -3.39 4.18 -6.33
CA HIS A 226 -2.12 4.06 -5.61
C HIS A 226 -2.21 3.22 -4.31
N LEU A 227 -3.38 3.07 -3.68
CA LEU A 227 -3.56 2.13 -2.56
C LEU A 227 -3.37 0.68 -3.03
N ILE A 228 -3.95 0.32 -4.18
CA ILE A 228 -3.81 -1.02 -4.78
C ILE A 228 -2.38 -1.25 -5.28
N MET A 229 -1.73 -0.20 -5.77
CA MET A 229 -0.30 -0.25 -6.11
C MET A 229 0.58 -0.48 -4.86
N ALA A 230 0.33 0.24 -3.77
CA ALA A 230 1.05 0.03 -2.52
C ALA A 230 0.84 -1.41 -2.00
N GLU A 231 -0.38 -1.92 -2.13
CA GLU A 231 -0.70 -3.31 -1.81
C GLU A 231 0.13 -4.31 -2.62
N GLY A 232 0.20 -4.15 -3.94
CA GLY A 232 0.99 -5.03 -4.82
C GLY A 232 2.47 -5.08 -4.41
N LEU A 233 3.04 -3.93 -4.06
CA LEU A 233 4.43 -3.85 -3.56
C LEU A 233 4.59 -4.50 -2.18
N LEU A 234 3.68 -4.23 -1.24
CA LEU A 234 3.70 -4.79 0.10
C LEU A 234 3.54 -6.31 0.10
N LYS A 235 2.67 -6.85 -0.77
CA LYS A 235 2.53 -8.30 -1.02
C LYS A 235 3.84 -8.90 -1.53
N ALA A 236 4.50 -8.26 -2.48
CA ALA A 236 5.82 -8.70 -2.98
C ALA A 236 6.92 -8.68 -1.89
N TRP A 237 6.74 -7.86 -0.86
CA TRP A 237 7.60 -7.83 0.33
C TRP A 237 7.13 -8.72 1.48
N ASN A 238 6.13 -9.58 1.27
CA ASN A 238 5.56 -10.44 2.31
C ASN A 238 5.04 -9.65 3.53
N ALA A 239 4.45 -8.48 3.32
CA ALA A 239 3.82 -7.71 4.39
C ALA A 239 2.70 -8.53 5.06
N PRO A 240 2.59 -8.54 6.41
CA PRO A 240 1.58 -9.30 7.10
C PRO A 240 0.20 -8.66 6.99
N SER A 241 -0.83 -9.49 6.92
CA SER A 241 -2.23 -9.03 6.86
C SER A 241 -2.75 -8.51 8.20
N ILE A 242 -2.30 -9.12 9.30
CA ILE A 242 -2.81 -8.87 10.65
C ILE A 242 -2.24 -7.57 11.23
N VAL A 243 -3.11 -6.69 11.70
CA VAL A 243 -2.82 -5.57 12.60
C VAL A 243 -2.74 -6.13 14.01
N SER A 244 -3.83 -6.73 14.46
CA SER A 244 -3.99 -7.47 15.70
C SER A 244 -5.21 -8.39 15.58
N ALA A 245 -5.29 -9.40 16.43
CA ALA A 245 -6.50 -10.20 16.57
C ALA A 245 -6.71 -10.56 18.04
N VAL A 246 -7.95 -10.44 18.52
CA VAL A 246 -8.37 -10.86 19.86
C VAL A 246 -9.61 -11.73 19.75
N SER A 247 -9.60 -12.86 20.46
CA SER A 247 -10.74 -13.76 20.60
C SER A 247 -11.12 -13.86 22.07
N VAL A 248 -12.39 -13.66 22.36
CA VAL A 248 -12.98 -13.70 23.71
C VAL A 248 -14.10 -14.73 23.74
N ASP A 249 -14.15 -15.52 24.81
CA ASP A 249 -15.32 -16.29 25.18
C ASP A 249 -16.04 -15.55 26.31
N ALA A 250 -17.21 -15.00 26.00
CA ALA A 250 -18.05 -14.25 26.91
C ALA A 250 -18.58 -15.12 28.06
N ALA A 251 -18.88 -16.41 27.80
CA ALA A 251 -19.46 -17.30 28.79
C ALA A 251 -18.46 -17.60 29.92
N SER A 252 -17.19 -17.79 29.58
CA SER A 252 -16.13 -18.01 30.56
C SER A 252 -15.37 -16.74 30.98
N SER A 253 -15.67 -15.59 30.38
CA SER A 253 -14.94 -14.33 30.57
C SER A 253 -13.43 -14.49 30.35
N LYS A 254 -13.03 -15.21 29.29
CA LYS A 254 -11.62 -15.50 28.99
C LYS A 254 -11.23 -15.03 27.59
N VAL A 255 -9.99 -14.54 27.47
CA VAL A 255 -9.33 -14.38 26.18
C VAL A 255 -8.87 -15.77 25.72
N THR A 256 -9.40 -16.22 24.59
CA THR A 256 -9.11 -17.54 24.00
C THR A 256 -8.06 -17.48 22.90
N GLY A 257 -7.76 -16.28 22.39
CA GLY A 257 -6.72 -16.06 21.40
C GLY A 257 -6.29 -14.59 21.36
N GLN A 258 -5.01 -14.36 21.13
CA GLN A 258 -4.48 -13.02 20.87
C GLN A 258 -3.30 -13.11 19.89
N THR A 259 -3.23 -12.18 18.94
CA THR A 259 -2.14 -12.07 17.95
C THR A 259 -1.74 -10.62 17.79
N ASN A 260 -0.44 -10.35 17.80
CA ASN A 260 0.16 -9.02 17.66
C ASN A 260 -0.41 -7.95 18.63
N THR A 261 -0.78 -8.38 19.83
CA THR A 261 -1.38 -7.53 20.86
C THR A 261 -1.19 -8.14 22.24
N GLN A 262 -1.33 -7.32 23.28
CA GLN A 262 -1.35 -7.73 24.68
C GLN A 262 -2.67 -7.30 25.31
N THR A 263 -3.39 -8.25 25.90
CA THR A 263 -4.66 -8.01 26.59
C THR A 263 -4.52 -8.24 28.10
N SER A 264 -5.29 -7.50 28.90
CA SER A 264 -5.34 -7.68 30.36
C SER A 264 -6.64 -7.17 30.97
N GLY A 265 -6.95 -7.62 32.18
CA GLY A 265 -8.08 -7.11 32.95
C GLY A 265 -9.46 -7.33 32.31
N LEU A 266 -9.65 -8.45 31.60
CA LEU A 266 -10.95 -8.82 31.08
C LEU A 266 -11.92 -9.07 32.26
N ALA A 267 -13.02 -8.33 32.29
CA ALA A 267 -14.04 -8.45 33.32
C ALA A 267 -15.44 -8.18 32.75
N SER A 268 -16.44 -8.94 33.21
CA SER A 268 -17.84 -8.67 32.92
C SER A 268 -18.29 -7.35 33.58
N ASP A 269 -19.15 -6.59 32.91
CA ASP A 269 -19.79 -5.40 33.48
C ASP A 269 -21.04 -5.73 34.33
N GLY A 270 -21.39 -7.01 34.45
CA GLY A 270 -22.60 -7.48 35.16
C GLY A 270 -23.93 -7.19 34.45
N LYS A 271 -23.89 -6.60 33.26
CA LYS A 271 -25.05 -6.19 32.44
C LYS A 271 -25.05 -6.85 31.06
N GLY A 272 -24.28 -7.93 30.91
CA GLY A 272 -24.13 -8.67 29.66
C GLY A 272 -23.02 -8.15 28.74
N GLY A 273 -22.22 -7.20 29.19
CA GLY A 273 -21.04 -6.66 28.51
C GLY A 273 -19.72 -6.99 29.21
N PHE A 274 -18.63 -6.46 28.65
CA PHE A 274 -17.26 -6.73 29.08
C PHE A 274 -16.37 -5.50 28.96
N THR A 275 -15.35 -5.44 29.79
CA THR A 275 -14.26 -4.48 29.68
C THR A 275 -12.92 -5.19 29.66
N TRP A 276 -11.95 -4.68 28.91
CA TRP A 276 -10.56 -5.14 28.96
C TRP A 276 -9.62 -4.02 28.54
N THR A 277 -8.34 -4.18 28.85
CA THR A 277 -7.27 -3.34 28.32
C THR A 277 -6.56 -4.08 27.20
N GLN A 278 -6.23 -3.36 26.12
CA GLN A 278 -5.51 -3.92 24.99
C GLN A 278 -4.47 -2.93 24.48
N LYS A 279 -3.26 -3.43 24.23
CA LYS A 279 -2.16 -2.70 23.60
C LYS A 279 -1.68 -3.49 22.39
N ASP A 280 -2.07 -3.01 21.22
CA ASP A 280 -1.64 -3.59 19.95
C ASP A 280 -0.14 -3.30 19.72
N ALA A 281 0.53 -4.14 18.93
CA ALA A 281 1.91 -3.91 18.54
C ALA A 281 2.05 -3.14 17.22
N ALA A 282 0.92 -2.87 16.55
CA ALA A 282 0.82 -2.15 15.29
C ALA A 282 -0.45 -1.29 15.26
N LEU A 283 -0.49 -0.33 14.34
CA LEU A 283 -1.67 0.47 14.02
C LEU A 283 -2.32 -0.01 12.70
N PRO A 284 -3.65 0.16 12.53
CA PRO A 284 -4.33 -0.11 11.26
C PRO A 284 -3.89 0.89 10.19
N PHE A 285 -4.01 0.50 8.92
CA PHE A 285 -3.80 1.42 7.79
C PHE A 285 -5.03 2.34 7.64
N PRO A 286 -4.88 3.68 7.69
CA PRO A 286 -5.99 4.59 7.88
C PRO A 286 -6.67 4.97 6.56
N ILE A 287 -7.50 4.07 6.02
CA ILE A 287 -8.29 4.36 4.81
C ILE A 287 -9.55 5.13 5.19
N ASP A 288 -9.76 6.29 4.58
CA ASP A 288 -11.00 7.07 4.72
C ASP A 288 -12.00 6.64 3.65
N LEU A 289 -13.09 6.03 4.10
CA LEU A 289 -14.08 5.43 3.22
C LEU A 289 -15.33 6.30 3.04
N ASP A 290 -15.27 7.57 3.48
CA ASP A 290 -16.31 8.56 3.23
C ASP A 290 -16.29 9.05 1.77
N ASP A 291 -15.13 8.97 1.11
CA ASP A 291 -15.00 9.24 -0.33
C ASP A 291 -15.57 8.06 -1.14
N PRO A 292 -16.58 8.29 -2.01
CA PRO A 292 -17.23 7.21 -2.75
C PRO A 292 -16.30 6.50 -3.74
N VAL A 293 -15.27 7.16 -4.26
CA VAL A 293 -14.28 6.53 -5.16
C VAL A 293 -13.37 5.59 -4.35
N THR A 294 -12.95 6.00 -3.16
CA THR A 294 -12.18 5.17 -2.23
C THR A 294 -13.01 3.97 -1.77
N ARG A 295 -14.27 4.17 -1.39
CA ARG A 295 -15.21 3.09 -1.07
C ARG A 295 -15.30 2.07 -2.20
N LEU A 296 -15.60 2.53 -3.42
CA LEU A 296 -15.71 1.68 -4.60
C LEU A 296 -14.43 0.87 -4.85
N THR A 297 -13.27 1.51 -4.70
CA THR A 297 -11.96 0.87 -4.89
C THR A 297 -11.73 -0.23 -3.86
N MET A 298 -12.03 0.04 -2.59
CA MET A 298 -11.86 -0.95 -1.52
C MET A 298 -12.84 -2.11 -1.64
N ASP A 299 -14.11 -1.83 -1.98
CA ASP A 299 -15.13 -2.86 -2.20
C ASP A 299 -14.82 -3.72 -3.46
N SER A 300 -13.99 -3.19 -4.38
CA SER A 300 -13.53 -3.86 -5.59
C SER A 300 -12.16 -4.55 -5.46
N SER A 301 -11.57 -4.58 -4.26
CA SER A 301 -10.23 -5.14 -4.02
C SER A 301 -10.20 -6.07 -2.81
N ASP A 302 -9.03 -6.67 -2.52
CA ASP A 302 -8.79 -7.50 -1.35
C ASP A 302 -7.92 -6.79 -0.28
N PHE A 303 -7.76 -5.45 -0.37
CA PHE A 303 -6.84 -4.68 0.49
C PHE A 303 -7.02 -4.97 1.99
N PHE A 304 -8.26 -4.99 2.48
CA PHE A 304 -8.53 -5.21 3.90
C PHE A 304 -8.16 -6.62 4.37
N SER A 305 -8.47 -7.66 3.59
CA SER A 305 -8.10 -9.04 3.95
C SER A 305 -6.60 -9.27 3.77
N ALA A 306 -5.98 -8.63 2.80
CA ALA A 306 -4.56 -8.80 2.50
C ALA A 306 -3.63 -8.04 3.45
N LEU A 307 -3.97 -6.83 3.90
CA LEU A 307 -3.02 -5.94 4.58
C LEU A 307 -3.56 -5.25 5.84
N ASN A 308 -4.86 -5.33 6.13
CA ASN A 308 -5.46 -4.48 7.14
C ASN A 308 -6.53 -5.18 8.00
N ARG A 309 -6.14 -6.26 8.67
CA ARG A 309 -7.02 -7.06 9.55
C ARG A 309 -6.78 -6.74 11.03
N GLN A 310 -7.67 -5.96 11.64
CA GLN A 310 -7.72 -5.74 13.09
C GLN A 310 -8.94 -6.47 13.67
N MET A 311 -8.78 -7.75 13.99
CA MET A 311 -9.91 -8.64 14.24
C MET A 311 -10.34 -8.67 15.71
N LEU A 312 -11.65 -8.59 15.95
CA LEU A 312 -12.27 -8.89 17.24
C LEU A 312 -13.29 -10.03 17.06
N THR A 313 -13.13 -11.11 17.80
CA THR A 313 -14.08 -12.22 17.86
C THR A 313 -14.59 -12.38 19.28
N VAL A 314 -15.91 -12.41 19.48
CA VAL A 314 -16.53 -12.64 20.79
C VAL A 314 -17.60 -13.71 20.67
N THR A 315 -17.35 -14.86 21.27
CA THR A 315 -18.27 -16.01 21.29
C THR A 315 -19.06 -16.04 22.60
N GLY A 316 -20.18 -16.76 22.65
CA GLY A 316 -21.00 -16.91 23.85
C GLY A 316 -21.96 -15.75 24.15
N LEU A 317 -22.04 -14.75 23.27
CA LEU A 317 -23.06 -13.68 23.33
C LEU A 317 -24.38 -14.15 22.68
N PRO A 318 -25.55 -13.72 23.19
CA PRO A 318 -26.82 -13.81 22.47
C PRO A 318 -26.71 -13.24 21.05
N VAL A 319 -27.06 -14.06 20.06
CA VAL A 319 -26.80 -13.80 18.64
C VAL A 319 -27.59 -12.60 18.08
N ASP A 320 -28.77 -12.36 18.64
CA ASP A 320 -29.74 -11.32 18.25
C ASP A 320 -29.53 -9.99 18.99
N LYS A 321 -28.78 -9.99 20.10
CA LYS A 321 -28.49 -8.77 20.85
C LYS A 321 -27.44 -7.91 20.15
N THR A 322 -27.63 -6.60 20.25
CA THR A 322 -26.69 -5.60 19.74
C THR A 322 -25.78 -5.10 20.85
N TYR A 323 -24.52 -4.85 20.52
CA TYR A 323 -23.48 -4.40 21.43
C TYR A 323 -22.77 -3.19 20.85
N ALA A 324 -22.56 -2.15 21.66
CA ALA A 324 -21.70 -1.02 21.31
C ALA A 324 -20.28 -1.26 21.81
N LEU A 325 -19.28 -1.03 20.96
CA LEU A 325 -17.87 -1.15 21.30
C LEU A 325 -17.23 0.24 21.45
N LYS A 326 -16.87 0.61 22.67
CA LYS A 326 -16.13 1.84 22.97
C LYS A 326 -14.64 1.53 23.16
N MET A 327 -13.78 2.39 22.64
CA MET A 327 -12.33 2.33 22.81
C MET A 327 -11.84 3.66 23.35
N GLU A 328 -11.22 3.64 24.53
CA GLU A 328 -10.77 4.84 25.24
C GLU A 328 -9.26 4.77 25.46
N SER A 329 -8.53 5.79 24.99
CA SER A 329 -7.08 5.84 25.18
C SER A 329 -6.75 5.97 26.66
N LEU A 330 -5.83 5.12 27.15
CA LEU A 330 -5.27 5.26 28.50
C LEU A 330 -4.12 6.28 28.55
N THR A 331 -3.69 6.77 27.39
CA THR A 331 -2.73 7.85 27.26
C THR A 331 -3.44 9.11 26.78
N PRO A 332 -3.20 10.29 27.36
CA PRO A 332 -3.78 11.54 26.87
C PRO A 332 -3.35 11.81 25.43
N MET A 333 -4.22 11.51 24.47
CA MET A 333 -4.02 11.80 23.06
C MET A 333 -5.30 12.37 22.50
N LYS A 334 -5.19 13.51 21.82
CA LYS A 334 -6.30 14.16 21.12
C LYS A 334 -6.07 14.02 19.63
N PHE A 335 -6.50 12.91 19.07
CA PHE A 335 -6.54 12.75 17.62
C PHE A 335 -7.94 13.10 17.11
N ALA A 336 -8.00 13.83 16.00
CA ALA A 336 -9.25 14.28 15.40
C ALA A 336 -9.85 13.18 14.50
N GLY A 337 -11.18 13.20 14.32
CA GLY A 337 -11.86 12.33 13.38
C GLY A 337 -12.13 10.91 13.87
N VAL A 338 -12.14 10.67 15.19
CA VAL A 338 -12.71 9.44 15.76
C VAL A 338 -14.23 9.46 15.57
N GLY A 339 -14.76 8.38 14.98
CA GLY A 339 -16.20 8.21 14.76
C GLY A 339 -16.97 7.79 16.02
N PRO A 340 -18.29 7.62 15.92
CA PRO A 340 -19.09 7.06 17.01
C PRO A 340 -18.67 5.62 17.33
N ALA A 341 -19.03 5.15 18.53
CA ALA A 341 -18.81 3.75 18.93
C ALA A 341 -19.55 2.82 17.94
N PRO A 342 -18.85 1.90 17.24
CA PRO A 342 -19.50 0.97 16.34
C PRO A 342 -20.40 0.00 17.12
N THR A 343 -21.45 -0.47 16.46
CA THR A 343 -22.36 -1.48 17.01
C THR A 343 -22.31 -2.76 16.18
N PHE A 344 -22.43 -3.90 16.86
CA PHE A 344 -22.43 -5.22 16.24
C PHE A 344 -23.43 -6.13 16.92
N THR A 345 -24.03 -7.05 16.18
CA THR A 345 -24.81 -8.14 16.78
C THR A 345 -23.88 -9.18 17.41
N GLY A 346 -24.40 -9.97 18.36
CA GLY A 346 -23.67 -11.11 18.90
C GLY A 346 -23.25 -12.10 17.80
N ALA A 347 -24.08 -12.28 16.76
CA ALA A 347 -23.74 -13.09 15.60
C ALA A 347 -22.53 -12.54 14.82
N GLN A 348 -22.48 -11.23 14.57
CA GLN A 348 -21.34 -10.60 13.88
C GLN A 348 -20.06 -10.72 14.70
N LEU A 349 -20.14 -10.49 16.01
CA LEU A 349 -18.99 -10.63 16.90
C LEU A 349 -18.50 -12.08 16.98
N ALA A 350 -19.41 -13.07 16.98
CA ALA A 350 -19.03 -14.49 16.97
C ALA A 350 -18.36 -14.90 15.65
N ALA A 351 -18.77 -14.32 14.52
CA ALA A 351 -18.13 -14.53 13.22
C ALA A 351 -16.75 -13.83 13.10
N GLY A 352 -16.53 -12.79 13.91
CA GLY A 352 -15.32 -11.97 13.88
C GLY A 352 -15.50 -10.73 13.01
N VAL A 353 -15.24 -9.56 13.59
CA VAL A 353 -15.36 -8.27 12.92
C VAL A 353 -13.98 -7.64 12.72
N ASN A 354 -13.77 -7.01 11.57
CA ASN A 354 -12.56 -6.22 11.30
C ASN A 354 -12.80 -4.76 11.72
N LEU A 355 -12.03 -4.28 12.69
CA LEU A 355 -12.11 -2.91 13.22
C LEU A 355 -11.30 -1.90 12.40
N ALA A 356 -10.36 -2.36 11.56
CA ALA A 356 -9.44 -1.48 10.82
C ALA A 356 -10.15 -0.49 9.85
N PRO A 357 -11.27 -0.83 9.19
CA PRO A 357 -12.02 0.12 8.35
C PRO A 357 -12.74 1.22 9.14
N LEU A 358 -12.84 1.10 10.47
CA LEU A 358 -13.61 2.01 11.30
C LEU A 358 -12.74 3.17 11.76
N LYS A 359 -13.36 4.35 11.95
CA LYS A 359 -12.71 5.56 12.47
C LYS A 359 -12.45 5.44 13.99
N THR A 360 -11.69 4.42 14.40
CA THR A 360 -11.28 4.17 15.78
C THR A 360 -10.19 5.16 16.22
N PRO A 361 -9.90 5.27 17.53
CA PRO A 361 -8.75 6.02 18.00
C PRO A 361 -7.41 5.56 17.38
N MET A 362 -7.23 4.27 17.11
CA MET A 362 -6.00 3.73 16.47
C MET A 362 -5.93 4.12 15.00
N TRP A 363 -7.07 4.12 14.29
CA TRP A 363 -7.16 4.65 12.91
C TRP A 363 -6.80 6.14 12.88
N SER A 364 -7.31 6.90 13.84
CA SER A 364 -7.03 8.35 13.95
C SER A 364 -5.55 8.62 14.27
N GLN A 365 -4.93 7.82 15.14
CA GLN A 365 -3.48 7.86 15.37
C GLN A 365 -2.69 7.56 14.09
N ALA A 366 -3.05 6.51 13.35
CA ALA A 366 -2.39 6.16 12.10
C ALA A 366 -2.53 7.26 11.03
N ARG A 367 -3.68 7.94 10.97
CA ARG A 367 -3.88 9.10 10.10
C ARG A 367 -2.94 10.24 10.45
N GLU A 368 -2.69 10.47 11.74
CA GLU A 368 -1.74 11.48 12.18
C GLU A 368 -0.29 11.11 11.82
N VAL A 369 0.08 9.82 11.90
CA VAL A 369 1.37 9.33 11.36
C VAL A 369 1.50 9.69 9.88
N PHE A 370 0.46 9.40 9.08
CA PHE A 370 0.46 9.70 7.66
C PHE A 370 0.58 11.21 7.40
N ARG A 371 -0.11 12.06 8.17
CA ARG A 371 -0.02 13.52 8.07
C ARG A 371 1.39 14.03 8.33
N ILE A 372 2.04 13.59 9.41
CA ILE A 372 3.40 14.02 9.78
C ILE A 372 4.43 13.49 8.78
N MET A 373 4.31 12.23 8.37
CA MET A 373 5.21 11.62 7.39
C MET A 373 5.18 12.38 6.05
N ASN A 374 4.01 12.81 5.57
CA ASN A 374 3.94 13.61 4.35
C ASN A 374 4.68 14.96 4.46
N GLN A 375 4.77 15.55 5.67
CA GLN A 375 5.55 16.78 5.86
C GLN A 375 7.05 16.54 5.63
N HIS A 376 7.57 15.40 6.07
CA HIS A 376 8.94 14.98 5.76
C HIS A 376 9.15 14.83 4.25
N LEU A 377 8.23 14.16 3.55
CA LEU A 377 8.32 13.98 2.09
C LEU A 377 8.24 15.29 1.29
N GLU A 378 7.42 16.24 1.75
CA GLU A 378 7.33 17.58 1.15
C GLU A 378 8.64 18.36 1.31
N LEU A 379 9.25 18.32 2.49
CA LEU A 379 10.53 18.96 2.76
C LEU A 379 11.65 18.36 1.92
N HIS A 380 11.71 17.03 1.84
CA HIS A 380 12.69 16.34 1.01
C HIS A 380 12.57 16.76 -0.45
N GLN A 381 11.34 16.74 -0.99
CA GLN A 381 11.08 17.12 -2.36
C GLN A 381 11.43 18.59 -2.61
N LEU A 382 11.04 19.50 -1.72
CA LEU A 382 11.37 20.92 -1.87
C LEU A 382 12.89 21.11 -1.96
N ARG A 383 13.65 20.44 -1.08
CA ARG A 383 15.12 20.53 -1.06
C ARG A 383 15.76 19.85 -2.28
N TRP A 384 15.44 18.60 -2.55
CA TRP A 384 16.01 17.83 -3.67
C TRP A 384 15.62 18.42 -5.03
N ARG A 385 14.34 18.74 -5.22
CA ARG A 385 13.81 19.15 -6.53
C ARG A 385 13.95 20.64 -6.80
N ASN A 386 13.69 21.51 -5.83
CA ASN A 386 13.64 22.95 -6.11
C ASN A 386 14.94 23.66 -5.74
N ILE A 387 15.70 23.14 -4.78
CA ILE A 387 16.98 23.75 -4.39
C ILE A 387 18.11 23.06 -5.14
N ASP A 388 18.32 21.76 -4.93
CA ASP A 388 19.49 21.08 -5.48
C ASP A 388 19.54 21.08 -7.01
N PHE A 389 18.39 20.90 -7.67
CA PHE A 389 18.31 21.00 -9.13
C PHE A 389 18.51 22.43 -9.65
N SER A 390 17.84 23.43 -9.05
CA SER A 390 17.93 24.82 -9.52
C SER A 390 19.36 25.37 -9.45
N PHE A 391 20.12 24.93 -8.44
CA PHE A 391 21.50 25.34 -8.21
C PHE A 391 22.53 24.28 -8.63
N GLN A 392 22.16 23.33 -9.49
CA GLN A 392 23.05 22.23 -9.87
C GLN A 392 24.28 22.66 -10.69
N ASN A 393 24.23 23.85 -11.31
CA ASN A 393 25.31 24.41 -12.12
C ASN A 393 26.15 25.44 -11.34
N GLU A 394 25.78 25.77 -10.11
CA GLU A 394 26.62 26.60 -9.24
C GLU A 394 27.80 25.79 -8.71
N ALA A 395 28.93 26.46 -8.44
CA ALA A 395 30.07 25.81 -7.81
C ALA A 395 29.62 25.15 -6.50
N ALA A 396 29.87 23.85 -6.37
CA ALA A 396 29.51 23.11 -5.17
C ALA A 396 30.18 23.71 -3.92
N GLY A 397 29.49 23.68 -2.78
CA GLY A 397 30.11 23.93 -1.48
C GLY A 397 30.27 25.39 -1.06
N THR A 398 29.36 26.29 -1.45
CA THR A 398 29.26 27.58 -0.73
C THR A 398 28.76 27.31 0.69
N LYS A 399 29.29 28.05 1.68
CA LYS A 399 28.94 27.84 3.09
C LYS A 399 27.45 28.03 3.33
N GLU A 400 26.83 28.95 2.60
CA GLU A 400 25.43 29.32 2.67
C GLU A 400 24.54 28.20 2.13
N ARG A 401 24.85 27.65 0.94
CA ARG A 401 24.11 26.53 0.36
C ARG A 401 24.19 25.30 1.25
N ASP A 402 25.38 24.97 1.73
CA ASP A 402 25.57 23.81 2.61
C ASP A 402 24.83 23.99 3.94
N ALA A 403 24.78 25.21 4.48
CA ALA A 403 24.01 25.52 5.69
C ALA A 403 22.50 25.39 5.46
N LEU A 404 22.00 25.83 4.30
CA LEU A 404 20.60 25.68 3.90
C LEU A 404 20.21 24.20 3.80
N ILE A 405 21.00 23.40 3.07
CA ILE A 405 20.77 21.96 2.91
C ILE A 405 20.76 21.26 4.27
N ARG A 406 21.76 21.52 5.13
CA ARG A 406 21.81 20.94 6.48
C ARG A 406 20.59 21.31 7.33
N SER A 407 20.04 22.51 7.17
CA SER A 407 18.86 22.94 7.93
C SER A 407 17.59 22.21 7.46
N PHE A 408 17.44 22.02 6.14
CA PHE A 408 16.37 21.18 5.59
C PHE A 408 16.49 19.74 6.08
N ASP A 409 17.66 19.11 5.93
CA ASP A 409 17.89 17.73 6.33
C ASP A 409 17.62 17.53 7.84
N ALA A 410 18.02 18.49 8.69
CA ALA A 410 17.76 18.42 10.13
C ALA A 410 16.26 18.54 10.48
N TYR A 411 15.53 19.43 9.80
CA TYR A 411 14.09 19.60 10.04
C TYR A 411 13.28 18.44 9.48
N GLU A 412 13.63 17.97 8.29
CA GLU A 412 13.12 16.77 7.65
C GLU A 412 13.28 15.54 8.57
N LYS A 413 14.46 15.35 9.16
CA LYS A 413 14.74 14.29 10.14
C LYS A 413 13.84 14.40 11.37
N LYS A 414 13.62 15.62 11.90
CA LYS A 414 12.73 15.84 13.05
C LYS A 414 11.29 15.45 12.74
N GLN A 415 10.79 15.73 11.53
CA GLN A 415 9.44 15.30 11.13
C GLN A 415 9.35 13.78 11.03
N PHE A 416 10.37 13.13 10.48
CA PHE A 416 10.43 11.67 10.41
C PHE A 416 10.45 11.02 11.81
N GLU A 417 11.28 11.52 12.72
CA GLU A 417 11.32 11.06 14.12
C GLU A 417 9.98 11.29 14.84
N ALA A 418 9.29 12.41 14.56
CA ALA A 418 7.95 12.66 15.08
C ALA A 418 6.92 11.66 14.54
N ALA A 419 6.96 11.32 13.25
CA ALA A 419 6.10 10.28 12.68
C ALA A 419 6.35 8.91 13.34
N GLN A 420 7.61 8.53 13.56
CA GLN A 420 7.98 7.29 14.27
C GLN A 420 7.51 7.28 15.73
N ALA A 421 7.60 8.41 16.43
CA ALA A 421 7.10 8.54 17.79
C ALA A 421 5.58 8.42 17.84
N THR A 422 4.86 9.10 16.94
CA THR A 422 3.41 9.01 16.81
C THR A 422 2.95 7.61 16.38
N ALA A 423 3.76 6.86 15.65
CA ALA A 423 3.43 5.49 15.25
C ALA A 423 3.48 4.47 16.40
N GLN A 424 4.06 4.81 17.56
CA GLN A 424 4.11 3.90 18.71
C GLN A 424 2.70 3.62 19.25
N PRO A 425 2.23 2.36 19.23
CA PRO A 425 0.90 2.05 19.74
C PRO A 425 0.78 2.27 21.25
N VAL A 426 -0.39 2.74 21.68
CA VAL A 426 -0.73 2.91 23.09
C VAL A 426 -1.75 1.86 23.57
N ALA A 427 -1.96 1.81 24.87
CA ALA A 427 -3.01 0.99 25.46
C ALA A 427 -4.37 1.71 25.42
N TYR A 428 -5.41 0.95 25.10
CA TYR A 428 -6.80 1.39 25.13
C TYR A 428 -7.61 0.51 26.08
N ARG A 429 -8.57 1.12 26.77
CA ARG A 429 -9.66 0.42 27.43
C ARG A 429 -10.76 0.18 26.40
N TYR A 430 -11.09 -1.09 26.21
CA TYR A 430 -12.21 -1.54 25.40
C TYR A 430 -13.39 -1.81 26.34
N THR A 431 -14.57 -1.37 25.92
CA THR A 431 -15.83 -1.59 26.64
C THR A 431 -16.87 -2.04 25.62
N LEU A 432 -17.36 -3.27 25.77
CA LEU A 432 -18.46 -3.82 24.98
C LEU A 432 -19.73 -3.78 25.85
N THR A 433 -20.74 -3.02 25.44
CA THR A 433 -21.97 -2.81 26.23
C THR A 433 -23.20 -3.29 25.46
N ALA A 434 -23.98 -4.19 26.06
CA ALA A 434 -25.27 -4.60 25.51
C ALA A 434 -26.20 -3.39 25.35
N GLN A 435 -26.80 -3.26 24.17
CA GLN A 435 -27.79 -2.23 23.89
C GLN A 435 -29.20 -2.67 24.33
N PRO A 436 -30.10 -1.72 24.64
CA PRO A 436 -31.47 -2.01 25.05
C PRO A 436 -32.27 -2.87 24.07
#